data_AF-A0A662TD09-F1
#
_entry.id   AF-A0A662TD09-F1
#
_cell.length_a   1.000
_cell.length_b   1.000
_cell.length_c   1.000
_cell.angle_alpha   90.00
_cell.angle_beta   90.00
_cell.angle_gamma   90.00
#
_symmetry.space_group_name_H-M   'P 1'
#
loop_
_entity.id
_entity.type
_entity.pdbx_description
1 polymer ?
#
loop_
_entity_poly.entity_id
_entity_poly.type
_entity_poly.pdbx_seq_one_letter_code
_entity_poly.pdbx_strand_id
1 'polypeptide(L)'
;MDGDVAEFTWRKDEKLMKEYEKLSEVIYENEIVFLFGFYLGRYAPELKQLDIRFRPAEEHPDAILLNVETGEMLNVNFESLSSNFREEGKDASKCDLIVCMLHDWEDCPVPVLELSTGKFYKPGSR
;
A
#
# COMPACT_ATOMS: atom_id res chain seq x y z
N MET A 1 21.04 0.19 -30.91
CA MET A 1 21.16 -0.92 -29.93
C MET A 1 19.76 -1.45 -29.78
N ASP A 2 19.42 -2.46 -30.56
CA ASP A 2 18.15 -3.17 -30.42
C ASP A 2 18.27 -4.00 -29.13
N GLY A 3 17.61 -3.55 -28.07
CA GLY A 3 17.55 -4.30 -26.83
C GLY A 3 16.61 -5.48 -27.03
N ASP A 4 17.09 -6.69 -26.73
CA ASP A 4 16.25 -7.87 -26.61
C ASP A 4 15.09 -7.55 -25.66
N VAL A 5 13.90 -7.32 -26.21
CA VAL A 5 12.69 -7.22 -25.42
C VAL A 5 12.43 -8.64 -24.92
N ALA A 6 12.66 -8.87 -23.63
CA ALA A 6 12.34 -10.14 -23.00
C ALA A 6 10.85 -10.44 -23.27
N GLU A 7 10.59 -11.37 -24.19
CA GLU A 7 9.24 -11.74 -24.57
C GLU A 7 8.78 -12.85 -23.61
N PHE A 8 7.68 -12.61 -22.89
CA PHE A 8 7.12 -13.61 -22.00
C PHE A 8 6.63 -14.82 -22.81
N THR A 9 7.15 -16.01 -22.53
CA THR A 9 6.69 -17.25 -23.16
C THR A 9 5.42 -17.76 -22.47
N TRP A 10 4.26 -17.28 -22.92
CA TRP A 10 2.97 -17.74 -22.43
C TRP A 10 2.67 -19.19 -22.86
N ARG A 11 2.01 -19.97 -21.99
CA ARG A 11 1.52 -21.33 -22.33
C ARG A 11 0.06 -21.53 -21.94
N LYS A 12 -0.67 -22.33 -22.71
CA LYS A 12 -2.00 -22.83 -22.35
C LYS A 12 -1.84 -24.17 -21.62
N ASP A 13 -2.30 -24.23 -20.37
CA ASP A 13 -2.14 -25.40 -19.51
C ASP A 13 -3.39 -25.58 -18.65
N GLU A 14 -4.22 -26.56 -18.99
CA GLU A 14 -5.49 -26.82 -18.29
C GLU A 14 -5.28 -27.25 -16.83
N LYS A 15 -4.17 -27.90 -16.51
CA LYS A 15 -3.86 -28.30 -15.15
C LYS A 15 -3.53 -27.07 -14.31
N LEU A 16 -2.72 -26.17 -14.86
CA LEU A 16 -2.36 -24.91 -14.21
C LEU A 16 -3.59 -23.99 -14.05
N MET A 17 -4.50 -23.95 -15.03
CA MET A 17 -5.76 -23.19 -14.91
C MET A 17 -6.66 -23.71 -13.78
N LYS A 18 -6.82 -25.03 -13.66
CA LYS A 18 -7.60 -25.65 -12.57
C LYS A 18 -6.97 -25.46 -11.19
N GLU A 19 -5.65 -25.28 -11.13
CA GLU A 19 -4.94 -24.92 -9.91
C GLU A 19 -5.18 -23.45 -9.58
N TYR A 20 -4.99 -22.55 -10.55
CA TYR A 20 -5.24 -21.11 -10.42
C TYR A 20 -6.65 -20.81 -9.89
N GLU A 21 -7.69 -21.43 -10.45
CA GLU A 21 -9.08 -21.23 -10.03
C GLU A 21 -9.37 -21.66 -8.56
N LYS A 22 -8.48 -22.44 -7.94
CA LYS A 22 -8.61 -22.88 -6.54
C LYS A 22 -7.83 -22.01 -5.57
N LEU A 23 -6.91 -21.19 -6.07
CA LEU A 23 -6.12 -20.29 -5.25
C LEU A 23 -6.96 -19.06 -4.93
N SER A 24 -7.00 -18.69 -3.65
CA SER A 24 -7.51 -17.37 -3.27
C SER A 24 -6.49 -16.31 -3.64
N GLU A 25 -6.96 -15.14 -4.08
CA GLU A 25 -6.12 -13.95 -4.04
C GLU A 25 -5.71 -13.70 -2.58
N VAL A 26 -4.41 -13.75 -2.32
CA VAL A 26 -3.83 -13.40 -1.03
C VAL A 26 -3.05 -12.13 -1.26
N ILE A 27 -3.40 -11.09 -0.50
CA ILE A 27 -2.69 -9.83 -0.52
C ILE A 27 -1.88 -9.74 0.77
N TYR A 28 -0.57 -9.66 0.63
CA TYR A 28 0.33 -9.49 1.77
C TYR A 28 0.59 -8.00 1.99
N GLU A 29 0.79 -7.57 3.24
CA GLU A 29 1.11 -6.16 3.56
C GLU A 29 2.37 -5.66 2.83
N ASN A 30 3.36 -6.53 2.62
CA ASN A 30 4.56 -6.20 1.84
C ASN A 30 4.25 -5.88 0.37
N GLU A 31 3.19 -6.45 -0.21
CA GLU A 31 2.76 -6.12 -1.57
C GLU A 31 2.17 -4.71 -1.63
N ILE A 32 1.57 -4.23 -0.54
CA ILE A 32 1.02 -2.87 -0.43
C ILE A 32 2.15 -1.85 -0.43
N VAL A 33 3.26 -2.14 0.26
CA VAL A 33 4.47 -1.32 0.21
C VAL A 33 5.01 -1.21 -1.22
N PHE A 34 5.10 -2.36 -1.92
CA PHE A 34 5.53 -2.37 -3.33
C PHE A 34 4.58 -1.58 -4.24
N LEU A 35 3.28 -1.80 -4.12
CA LEU A 35 2.26 -1.13 -4.92
C LEU A 35 2.18 0.36 -4.61
N PHE A 36 2.41 0.77 -3.37
CA PHE A 36 2.50 2.18 -3.00
C PHE A 36 3.68 2.84 -3.73
N GLY A 37 4.86 2.20 -3.73
CA GLY A 37 6.01 2.69 -4.50
C GLY A 37 5.72 2.79 -6.01
N PHE A 38 5.03 1.80 -6.58
CA PHE A 38 4.60 1.84 -7.98
C PHE A 38 3.58 2.97 -8.24
N TYR A 39 2.59 3.13 -7.36
CA TYR A 39 1.58 4.18 -7.44
C TYR A 39 2.22 5.56 -7.42
N LEU A 40 3.14 5.82 -6.49
CA LEU A 40 3.90 7.08 -6.42
C LEU A 40 4.67 7.33 -7.73
N GLY A 41 5.41 6.33 -8.21
CA GLY A 41 6.22 6.46 -9.43
C GLY A 41 5.40 6.71 -10.69
N ARG A 42 4.16 6.20 -10.75
CA ARG A 42 3.31 6.26 -11.95
C ARG A 42 2.27 7.38 -11.92
N TYR A 43 1.62 7.60 -10.80
CA TYR A 43 0.41 8.44 -10.70
C TYR A 43 0.59 9.69 -9.84
N ALA A 44 1.62 9.74 -8.98
CA ALA A 44 1.94 10.92 -8.18
C ALA A 44 3.39 11.39 -8.41
N PRO A 45 3.78 11.73 -9.66
CA PRO A 45 5.15 12.13 -9.99
C PRO A 45 5.62 13.39 -9.26
N GLU A 46 4.72 14.24 -8.78
CA GLU A 46 5.00 15.38 -7.91
C GLU A 46 5.50 14.97 -6.52
N LEU A 47 5.21 13.74 -6.09
CA LEU A 47 5.69 13.14 -4.85
C LEU A 47 7.01 12.36 -5.04
N LYS A 48 7.73 12.55 -6.16
CA LYS A 48 9.01 11.88 -6.46
C LYS A 48 10.14 12.16 -5.46
N GLN A 49 9.93 13.11 -4.54
CA GLN A 49 10.87 13.50 -3.50
C GLN A 49 10.40 12.98 -2.12
N LEU A 50 9.94 11.73 -2.06
CA LEU A 50 9.64 11.04 -0.80
C LEU A 50 10.76 10.07 -0.44
N ASP A 51 11.28 10.19 0.79
CA ASP A 51 12.05 9.12 1.46
C ASP A 51 11.10 8.35 2.39
N ILE A 52 11.33 7.04 2.53
CA ILE A 52 10.57 6.18 3.44
C ILE A 52 11.53 5.39 4.32
N ARG A 53 11.28 5.43 5.63
CA ARG A 53 12.06 4.66 6.61
C ARG A 53 11.14 3.82 7.46
N PHE A 54 11.35 2.51 7.40
CA PHE A 54 10.60 1.53 8.18
C PHE A 54 11.17 1.40 9.59
N ARG A 55 10.27 1.21 10.54
CA ARG A 55 10.60 0.79 11.90
C ARG A 55 10.70 -0.74 11.97
N PRO A 56 11.26 -1.31 13.05
CA PRO A 56 11.12 -2.74 13.35
C PRO A 56 9.63 -3.16 13.34
N ALA A 57 9.35 -4.42 13.01
CA ALA A 57 7.98 -4.92 12.84
C ALA A 57 7.14 -4.84 14.13
N GLU A 58 7.78 -4.77 15.29
CA GLU A 58 7.13 -4.67 16.60
C GLU A 58 6.83 -3.21 17.01
N GLU A 59 7.29 -2.24 16.23
CA GLU A 59 7.06 -0.82 16.47
C GLU A 59 5.92 -0.29 15.61
N HIS A 60 5.17 0.64 16.19
CA HIS A 60 4.07 1.33 15.52
C HIS A 60 4.27 2.85 15.64
N PRO A 61 4.06 3.63 14.56
CA PRO A 61 3.64 3.24 13.19
C PRO A 61 4.72 2.52 12.36
N ASP A 62 4.36 1.93 11.22
CA ASP A 62 5.26 1.06 10.44
C ASP A 62 6.44 1.84 9.83
N ALA A 63 6.19 3.08 9.39
CA ALA A 63 7.22 3.90 8.76
C ALA A 63 7.03 5.40 9.00
N ILE A 64 8.07 6.15 8.60
CA ILE A 64 8.03 7.60 8.41
C ILE A 64 8.17 7.88 6.92
N LEU A 65 7.24 8.65 6.36
CA LEU A 65 7.38 9.30 5.06
C LEU A 65 7.96 10.70 5.27
N LEU A 66 9.03 11.03 4.55
CA LEU A 66 9.66 12.34 4.56
C LEU A 66 9.51 12.96 3.17
N ASN A 67 8.89 14.13 3.09
CA ASN A 67 9.05 15.00 1.93
C ASN A 67 10.44 15.64 1.99
N VAL A 68 11.36 15.21 1.12
CA VAL A 68 12.75 15.66 1.17
C VAL A 68 12.92 17.10 0.72
N GLU A 69 11.95 17.68 0.00
CA GLU A 69 11.96 19.09 -0.38
C GLU A 69 11.57 20.01 0.78
N THR A 70 10.48 19.68 1.48
CA THR A 70 9.89 20.53 2.52
C THR A 70 10.37 20.19 3.93
N GLY A 71 10.89 18.98 4.14
CA GLY A 71 11.23 18.45 5.46
C GLY A 71 10.02 18.00 6.29
N GLU A 72 8.82 18.04 5.72
CA GLU A 72 7.59 17.59 6.38
C GLU A 72 7.55 16.06 6.45
N MET A 73 6.98 15.54 7.54
CA MET A 73 6.96 14.11 7.84
C MET A 73 5.56 13.63 8.19
N LEU A 74 5.28 12.38 7.82
CA LEU A 74 4.08 11.65 8.21
C LEU A 74 4.48 10.30 8.80
N ASN A 75 3.86 9.92 9.91
CA ASN A 75 3.83 8.53 10.34
C ASN A 75 2.78 7.76 9.55
N VAL A 76 3.18 6.63 8.98
CA VAL A 76 2.30 5.83 8.12
C VAL A 76 2.19 4.39 8.61
N ASN A 77 0.99 3.82 8.44
CA ASN A 77 0.74 2.38 8.55
C ASN A 77 0.33 1.81 7.19
N PHE A 78 0.79 0.60 6.89
CA PHE A 78 0.42 -0.18 5.71
C PHE A 78 -0.48 -1.33 6.11
N GLU A 79 -1.64 -1.45 5.47
CA GLU A 79 -2.67 -2.41 5.89
C GLU A 79 -3.37 -3.05 4.69
N SER A 80 -3.65 -4.36 4.70
CA SER A 80 -4.46 -4.96 3.62
C SER A 80 -5.87 -4.38 3.57
N LEU A 81 -6.54 -4.38 4.71
CA LEU A 81 -7.80 -3.68 4.94
C LEU A 81 -7.56 -2.58 5.95
N SER A 82 -8.14 -1.39 5.74
CA SER A 82 -8.01 -0.31 6.72
C SER A 82 -8.48 -0.70 8.14
N SER A 83 -9.45 -1.62 8.27
CA SER A 83 -9.93 -2.10 9.57
C SER A 83 -8.90 -2.92 10.35
N ASN A 84 -7.92 -3.54 9.70
CA ASN A 84 -6.86 -4.31 10.36
C ASN A 84 -6.11 -3.45 11.38
N PHE A 85 -5.87 -2.18 11.06
CA PHE A 85 -5.28 -1.20 11.97
C PHE A 85 -5.99 -1.18 13.34
N ARG A 86 -7.32 -1.15 13.32
CA ARG A 86 -8.15 -1.15 14.53
C ARG A 86 -8.13 -2.52 15.21
N GLU A 87 -8.23 -3.59 14.44
CA GLU A 87 -8.30 -4.96 14.93
C GLU A 87 -7.03 -5.39 15.67
N GLU A 88 -5.87 -4.88 15.22
CA GLU A 88 -4.58 -5.06 15.88
C GLU A 88 -4.35 -4.11 17.07
N GLY A 89 -5.29 -3.18 17.32
CA GLY A 89 -5.20 -2.24 18.44
C GLY A 89 -4.14 -1.15 18.27
N LYS A 90 -3.81 -0.79 17.01
CA LYS A 90 -2.86 0.29 16.71
C LYS A 90 -3.43 1.65 17.14
N ASP A 91 -2.54 2.54 17.58
CA ASP A 91 -2.92 3.83 18.17
C ASP A 91 -3.08 4.91 17.09
N ALA A 92 -4.34 5.19 16.75
CA ALA A 92 -4.68 6.20 15.74
C ALA A 92 -4.11 7.59 16.05
N SER A 93 -3.82 7.93 17.31
CA SER A 93 -3.25 9.23 17.67
C SER A 93 -1.78 9.39 17.28
N LYS A 94 -1.09 8.29 16.93
CA LYS A 94 0.30 8.28 16.49
C LYS A 94 0.45 8.16 14.98
N CYS A 95 -0.63 7.89 14.26
CA CYS A 95 -0.63 7.60 12.83
C CYS A 95 -1.22 8.79 12.06
N ASP A 96 -0.49 9.31 11.08
CA ASP A 96 -0.92 10.44 10.26
C ASP A 96 -1.63 9.99 8.97
N LEU A 97 -1.34 8.77 8.51
CA LEU A 97 -1.89 8.20 7.27
C LEU A 97 -1.93 6.66 7.33
N ILE A 98 -3.05 6.07 6.93
CA ILE A 98 -3.11 4.65 6.57
C ILE A 98 -3.02 4.52 5.05
N VAL A 99 -2.11 3.69 4.56
CA VAL A 99 -2.05 3.27 3.16
C VAL A 99 -2.55 1.83 3.11
N CYS A 100 -3.63 1.58 2.39
CA CYS A 100 -4.21 0.25 2.33
C CYS A 100 -4.56 -0.20 0.92
N MET A 101 -4.72 -1.51 0.74
CA MET A 101 -5.24 -2.03 -0.52
C MET A 101 -6.72 -1.64 -0.72
N LEU A 102 -7.54 -1.88 0.31
CA LEU A 102 -8.98 -1.61 0.30
C LEU A 102 -9.40 -0.90 1.59
N HIS A 103 -10.13 0.20 1.44
CA HIS A 103 -10.68 0.96 2.55
C HIS A 103 -12.08 0.45 2.91
N ASP A 104 -12.17 -0.20 4.06
CA ASP A 104 -13.37 -0.87 4.56
C ASP A 104 -13.92 -0.31 5.89
N TRP A 105 -13.24 0.68 6.48
CA TRP A 105 -13.57 1.21 7.79
C TRP A 105 -14.37 2.53 7.72
N GLU A 106 -15.70 2.41 7.87
CA GLU A 106 -16.70 3.49 7.68
C GLU A 106 -16.51 4.75 8.55
N ASP A 107 -15.81 4.66 9.68
CA ASP A 107 -15.53 5.78 10.60
C ASP A 107 -14.04 5.85 10.97
N CYS A 108 -13.14 5.58 10.02
CA CYS A 108 -11.70 5.60 10.28
C CYS A 108 -11.23 6.99 10.76
N PRO A 109 -10.61 7.13 11.93
CA PRO A 109 -10.19 8.43 12.46
C PRO A 109 -8.92 8.98 11.80
N VAL A 110 -8.23 8.17 11.00
CA VAL A 110 -6.98 8.52 10.30
C VAL A 110 -7.31 8.72 8.81
N PRO A 111 -6.67 9.67 8.11
CA PRO A 111 -6.75 9.73 6.65
C PRO A 111 -6.32 8.41 6.00
N VAL A 112 -6.94 8.04 4.88
CA VAL A 112 -6.66 6.76 4.20
C VAL A 112 -6.34 6.99 2.72
N LEU A 113 -5.26 6.39 2.24
CA LEU A 113 -4.98 6.24 0.81
C LEU A 113 -5.26 4.79 0.40
N GLU A 114 -6.27 4.59 -0.43
CA GLU A 114 -6.63 3.28 -0.98
C GLU A 114 -5.95 3.05 -2.33
N LEU A 115 -5.10 2.03 -2.42
CA LEU A 115 -4.31 1.76 -3.63
C LEU A 115 -5.11 1.14 -4.76
N SER A 116 -6.15 0.35 -4.46
CA SER A 116 -6.98 -0.30 -5.49
C SER A 116 -7.74 0.69 -6.39
N THR A 117 -8.06 1.89 -5.87
CA THR A 117 -8.74 2.96 -6.64
C THR A 117 -7.91 4.23 -6.78
N GLY A 118 -6.84 4.39 -6.00
CA GLY A 118 -6.07 5.63 -5.88
C GLY A 118 -6.79 6.74 -5.12
N LYS A 119 -7.91 6.45 -4.46
CA LYS A 119 -8.72 7.45 -3.75
C LYS A 119 -8.11 7.77 -2.38
N PHE A 120 -8.10 9.06 -2.06
CA PHE A 120 -7.76 9.58 -0.74
C PHE A 120 -9.05 9.90 0.03
N TYR A 121 -9.14 9.38 1.26
CA TYR A 121 -10.26 9.53 2.17
C TYR A 121 -9.84 10.38 3.36
N LYS A 122 -10.71 11.31 3.76
CA LYS A 122 -10.53 12.09 4.98
C LYS A 122 -10.98 11.26 6.18
N PRO A 123 -10.56 11.62 7.41
CA PRO A 123 -11.10 11.00 8.61
C PRO A 123 -12.63 10.97 8.62
N GLY A 124 -13.20 9.82 8.97
CA GLY A 124 -14.64 9.57 9.06
C GLY A 124 -15.35 9.46 7.70
N SER A 125 -14.64 9.13 6.61
CA SER A 125 -15.25 8.97 5.29
C SER A 125 -14.85 7.67 4.61
N ARG A 126 -15.83 6.95 4.06
CA ARG A 126 -15.69 5.77 3.19
C ARG A 126 -16.57 5.94 1.95
#